data_AF-A0A7Z7PQ26-F1
#
_entry.id   AF-A0A7Z7PQ26-F1
#
_cell.length_a   1.000
_cell.length_b   1.000
_cell.length_c   1.000
_cell.angle_alpha   90.00
_cell.angle_beta   90.00
_cell.angle_gamma   90.00
#
_symmetry.space_group_name_H-M   'P 1'
#
loop_
_entity.id
_entity.type
_entity.pdbx_description
1 polymer ?
#
loop_
_entity_poly.entity_id
_entity_poly.type
_entity_poly.pdbx_seq_one_letter_code
_entity_poly.pdbx_strand_id
1 'polypeptide(L)' 'MSLKKLLKDVPKVINIGIEQFYIDLKAREVPTVWVDWKPPLADKELLGKLKKLRGGNFV' A
#
# COMPACT_ATOMS: atom_id res chain seq x y z
N MET A 1 -21.02 9.64 -14.25
CA MET A 1 -21.02 8.24 -13.76
C MET A 1 -22.10 8.09 -12.69
N SER A 2 -22.78 6.95 -12.62
CA SER A 2 -23.76 6.65 -11.55
C SER A 2 -23.09 5.78 -10.47
N LEU A 3 -23.39 6.05 -9.18
CA LEU A 3 -22.88 5.26 -8.04
C LEU A 3 -23.14 3.75 -8.22
N LYS A 4 -24.31 3.38 -8.77
CA LYS A 4 -24.67 1.98 -9.03
C LYS A 4 -23.74 1.30 -10.02
N LYS A 5 -23.14 2.05 -10.95
CA LYS A 5 -22.16 1.52 -11.90
C LYS A 5 -20.79 1.35 -11.22
N LEU A 6 -20.37 2.34 -10.43
CA LEU A 6 -19.13 2.29 -9.66
C LEU A 6 -19.05 1.08 -8.71
N LEU A 7 -20.16 0.73 -8.06
CA LEU A 7 -20.24 -0.40 -7.12
C LEU A 7 -20.30 -1.77 -7.81
N LYS A 8 -20.59 -1.84 -9.11
CA LYS A 8 -20.68 -3.09 -9.88
C LYS A 8 -19.40 -3.40 -10.64
N ASP A 9 -18.66 -2.38 -11.04
CA ASP A 9 -17.40 -2.54 -11.75
C ASP A 9 -16.27 -2.89 -10.77
N VAL A 10 -15.31 -3.70 -11.20
CA VAL A 10 -14.13 -4.01 -10.39
C VAL A 10 -13.32 -2.72 -10.16
N PRO A 11 -12.98 -2.36 -8.91
CA PRO A 11 -12.24 -1.13 -8.63
C PRO A 11 -10.84 -1.20 -9.23
N LYS A 12 -10.36 -0.07 -9.74
CA LYS A 12 -8.96 0.12 -10.10
C LYS A 12 -8.26 0.82 -8.94
N VAL A 13 -7.19 0.22 -8.42
CA VAL A 13 -6.59 0.65 -7.15
C VAL A 13 -5.15 1.13 -7.35
N ILE A 14 -4.81 2.24 -6.70
CA ILE A 14 -3.44 2.70 -6.51
C ILE A 14 -3.14 2.48 -5.03
N ASN A 15 -2.37 1.43 -4.71
CA ASN A 15 -1.97 1.18 -3.33
C ASN A 15 -0.82 2.11 -2.96
N ILE A 16 -0.98 2.88 -1.89
CA ILE A 16 0.06 3.76 -1.34
C ILE A 16 0.33 3.30 0.09
N GLY A 17 1.58 2.97 0.40
CA GLY A 17 1.97 2.51 1.74
C GLY A 17 2.20 1.01 1.81
N ILE A 18 1.42 0.30 2.63
CA ILE A 18 1.70 -1.08 3.05
C ILE A 18 1.63 -2.05 1.86
N GLU A 19 2.73 -2.75 1.59
CA GLU A 19 2.85 -3.73 0.51
C GLU A 19 1.88 -4.91 0.63
N GLN A 20 1.59 -5.37 1.86
CA GLN A 20 0.66 -6.49 2.09
C GLN A 20 -0.71 -6.26 1.43
N PHE A 21 -1.24 -5.02 1.45
CA PHE A 21 -2.50 -4.72 0.78
C PHE A 21 -2.42 -4.85 -0.74
N TYR A 22 -1.28 -4.51 -1.34
CA TYR A 22 -1.05 -4.75 -2.76
C TYR A 22 -1.03 -6.25 -3.09
N ILE A 23 -0.35 -7.05 -2.26
CA ILE A 23 -0.29 -8.51 -2.42
C ILE A 23 -1.70 -9.12 -2.32
N ASP A 24 -2.47 -8.72 -1.30
CA ASP A 24 -3.83 -9.21 -1.09
C ASP A 24 -4.77 -8.85 -2.27
N LEU A 25 -4.63 -7.63 -2.82
CA LEU A 25 -5.40 -7.17 -3.97
C LEU A 25 -5.02 -7.90 -5.27
N LYS A 26 -3.72 -8.18 -5.47
CA LYS A 26 -3.23 -8.96 -6.60
C LYS A 26 -3.72 -10.41 -6.55
N ALA A 27 -3.73 -11.03 -5.36
CA ALA A 27 -4.25 -12.39 -5.18
C ALA A 27 -5.74 -12.52 -5.50
N ARG A 28 -6.49 -11.42 -5.43
CA ARG A 28 -7.91 -11.32 -5.81
C ARG A 28 -8.11 -10.81 -7.24
N GLU A 29 -7.04 -10.74 -8.03
CA GLU A 29 -7.06 -10.30 -9.43
C GLU A 29 -7.59 -8.86 -9.63
N VAL A 30 -7.49 -8.02 -8.60
CA VAL A 30 -7.92 -6.62 -8.69
C VAL A 30 -6.87 -5.80 -9.46
N PRO A 31 -7.26 -5.00 -10.47
CA PRO A 31 -6.34 -4.12 -11.21
C PRO A 31 -5.67 -3.09 -10.27
N THR A 32 -4.45 -3.41 -9.85
CA THR A 32 -3.74 -2.65 -8.81
C THR A 32 -2.30 -2.37 -9.22
N VAL A 33 -1.84 -1.15 -8.92
CA VAL A 33 -0.43 -0.73 -8.92
C VAL A 33 -0.01 -0.32 -7.51
N TRP A 34 1.24 -0.56 -7.13
CA TRP A 34 1.79 -0.11 -5.86
C TRP A 34 2.73 1.06 -6.05
N VAL A 35 2.63 2.04 -5.16
CA VAL A 35 3.53 3.18 -5.08
C VAL A 35 4.38 3.02 -3.81
N ASP A 36 5.70 2.85 -3.99
CA ASP A 36 6.69 2.91 -2.89
C ASP A 36 6.83 4.37 -2.41
N TRP A 37 5.79 4.84 -1.73
CA TRP A 37 5.74 6.19 -1.20
C TRP A 37 6.41 6.27 0.17
N LYS A 38 7.29 7.25 0.32
CA LYS A 38 7.97 7.58 1.59
C LYS A 38 7.64 9.01 1.99
N PRO A 39 7.31 9.27 3.27
CA PRO A 39 7.02 10.62 3.72
C PRO A 39 8.25 11.54 3.53
N PRO A 40 8.07 12.75 2.98
CA PRO A 40 9.17 13.64 2.59
C PRO A 40 10.01 14.16 3.77
N LEU A 41 9.47 14.14 5.00
CA LEU A 41 10.11 14.70 6.20
C LEU A 41 10.55 13.62 7.21
N ALA A 42 10.68 12.38 6.77
CA ALA A 42 11.05 11.32 7.69
C ALA A 42 12.56 11.34 7.95
N ASP A 43 12.94 11.94 9.08
CA ASP A 43 14.28 11.83 9.64
C ASP A 43 14.73 10.35 9.59
N LYS A 44 15.90 10.12 8.99
CA LYS A 44 16.49 8.78 8.83
C LYS A 44 16.65 8.10 10.19
N GLU A 45 16.91 8.86 11.25
CA GLU A 45 17.02 8.34 12.61
C GLU A 45 15.67 7.83 13.12
N LEU A 46 14.60 8.63 12.96
CA LEU A 46 13.24 8.24 13.30
C LEU A 46 12.80 6.99 12.53
N LEU A 47 13.05 6.94 11.21
CA LEU A 47 12.75 5.76 10.40
C LEU A 47 13.52 4.52 10.89
N GLY A 48 14.80 4.69 11.25
CA GLY A 48 15.60 3.62 11.83
C GLY A 48 15.04 3.10 13.16
N LYS A 49 14.61 4.00 14.04
CA LYS A 49 13.97 3.65 15.33
C LYS A 49 12.64 2.94 15.12
N LEU A 50 11.79 3.43 14.21
CA LEU A 50 10.52 2.80 13.88
C LEU A 50 10.72 1.39 13.30
N LYS A 51 11.73 1.19 12.44
CA LYS A 51 12.10 -0.14 11.93
C LYS A 51 12.53 -1.10 13.05
N LYS A 52 13.29 -0.62 14.04
CA LYS A 52 13.70 -1.41 15.20
C LYS A 52 12.51 -1.80 16.08
N LEU A 53 11.61 -0.86 16.36
CA LEU A 53 10.40 -1.11 17.17
C LEU A 53 9.43 -2.10 16.48
N ARG A 54 9.41 -2.12 15.14
CA ARG A 54 8.60 -3.06 14.37
C ARG A 54 9.15 -4.49 14.36
N GLY A 55 10.31 -4.75 14.96
CA GLY A 55 10.89 -6.11 15.10
C GLY A 55 11.52 -6.61 13.80
N GLY A 56 12.41 -5.82 13.20
CA GLY A 56 13.01 -6.06 11.89
C GLY A 56 13.48 -7.49 11.61
N ASN A 57 12.90 -8.10 10.57
CA ASN A 57 13.50 -9.03 9.63
C ASN A 57 12.54 -9.25 8.45
N PHE A 58 12.79 -8.61 7.31
CA PHE A 58 12.31 -9.08 6.01
C PHE A 58 13.41 -8.81 4.96
N VAL A 59 13.77 -9.89 4.26
CA VAL A 59 14.54 -9.97 3.01
C VAL A 59 13.69 -9.43 1.88
#